data_AF-A0A7Y5T2S6-F1
#
_entry.id   AF-A0A7Y5T2S6-F1
#
_cell.length_a   1.000
_cell.length_b   1.000
_cell.length_c   1.000
_cell.angle_alpha   90.00
_cell.angle_beta   90.00
_cell.angle_gamma   90.00
#
_symmetry.space_group_name_H-M   'P 1'
#
loop_
_entity.id
_entity.type
_entity.pdbx_description
1 polymer ?
#
loop_
_entity_poly.entity_id
_entity_poly.type
_entity_poly.pdbx_seq_one_letter_code
_entity_poly.pdbx_strand_id
1 'polypeptide(L)' 'MSVPDYQSLMLPLLQLLGDGKEYKFRELCDSLAVKLGISESERKEMLPSGAQTIFDNRTAWAKTYMKKAGLLD' A
#
# COMPACT_ATOMS: atom_id res chain seq x y z
N MET A 1 -5.44 13.29 -7.55
CA MET A 1 -6.33 13.12 -6.38
C MET A 1 -5.42 12.94 -5.16
N SER A 2 -5.91 13.02 -3.92
CA SER A 2 -5.02 12.73 -2.79
C SER A 2 -4.72 11.24 -2.76
N VAL A 3 -3.46 10.86 -2.54
CA VAL A 3 -3.10 9.48 -2.19
C VAL A 3 -4.09 8.97 -1.12
N PRO A 4 -4.65 7.75 -1.21
CA PRO A 4 -5.56 7.22 -0.19
C PRO A 4 -4.87 7.08 1.17
N ASP A 5 -5.61 7.22 2.28
CA ASP A 5 -5.08 6.90 3.61
C ASP A 5 -4.82 5.40 3.78
N TYR A 6 -4.12 5.01 4.85
CA TYR A 6 -3.76 3.61 5.06
C TYR A 6 -4.98 2.71 5.34
N GLN A 7 -6.11 3.25 5.83
CA GLN A 7 -7.32 2.45 6.09
C GLN A 7 -8.00 2.08 4.78
N SER A 8 -8.08 3.04 3.85
CA SER A 8 -8.60 2.85 2.50
C SER A 8 -7.79 1.83 1.69
N LEU A 9 -6.51 1.63 2.02
CA LEU A 9 -5.63 0.64 1.39
C LEU A 9 -5.81 -0.78 1.95
N MET A 10 -6.44 -0.97 3.12
CA MET A 10 -6.52 -2.28 3.78
C MET A 10 -7.30 -3.32 2.94
N LEU A 11 -8.50 -2.97 2.49
CA LEU A 11 -9.33 -3.88 1.70
C LEU A 11 -8.69 -4.22 0.34
N PRO A 12 -8.22 -3.24 -0.47
CA PRO A 12 -7.49 -3.53 -1.71
C PRO A 12 -6.26 -4.42 -1.50
N LEU A 13 -5.53 -4.24 -0.39
CA LEU A 13 -4.37 -5.05 -0.02
C LEU A 13 -4.77 -6.51 0.26
N LEU A 14 -5.81 -6.73 1.07
CA LEU A 14 -6.30 -8.10 1.35
C LEU A 14 -6.83 -8.78 0.09
N GLN A 15 -7.55 -8.05 -0.77
CA GLN A 15 -8.01 -8.60 -2.05
C GLN A 15 -6.84 -9.00 -2.96
N LEU A 16 -5.75 -8.24 -2.94
CA LEU A 16 -4.55 -8.56 -3.71
C LEU A 16 -3.84 -9.81 -3.16
N LEU A 17 -3.79 -9.95 -1.84
CA LEU A 17 -3.18 -11.09 -1.14
C LEU A 17 -4.12 -12.30 -1.01
N GLY A 18 -5.35 -12.20 -1.49
CA GLY A 18 -6.36 -13.26 -1.38
C GLY A 18 -6.04 -14.51 -2.19
N ASP A 19 -5.02 -14.50 -3.04
CA ASP A 19 -4.55 -15.67 -3.78
C ASP A 19 -3.59 -16.55 -2.96
N GLY A 20 -3.21 -16.13 -1.75
CA GLY A 20 -2.35 -16.86 -0.84
C GLY A 20 -0.88 -16.92 -1.26
N LYS A 21 -0.46 -16.15 -2.28
CA LYS A 21 0.95 -16.09 -2.70
C LYS A 21 1.76 -15.11 -1.86
N GLU A 22 3.05 -15.37 -1.79
CA GLU A 22 3.99 -14.40 -1.25
C GLU A 22 4.30 -13.31 -2.28
N TYR A 23 4.36 -12.06 -1.81
CA TYR A 23 4.70 -10.91 -2.62
C TYR A 23 5.85 -10.13 -1.99
N LYS A 24 6.74 -9.60 -2.82
CA LYS A 24 7.65 -8.55 -2.36
C LYS A 24 6.84 -7.27 -2.12
N PHE A 25 7.27 -6.50 -1.13
CA PHE A 25 6.59 -5.24 -0.79
C PHE A 25 6.49 -4.28 -1.98
N ARG A 26 7.52 -4.24 -2.84
CA ARG A 26 7.50 -3.42 -4.06
C ARG A 26 6.43 -3.88 -5.06
N GLU A 27 6.28 -5.18 -5.26
CA GLU A 27 5.27 -5.77 -6.15
C GLU A 27 3.84 -5.49 -5.63
N LEU A 28 3.65 -5.51 -4.30
CA LEU A 28 2.42 -5.08 -3.65
C LEU A 28 2.10 -3.62 -3.94
N CYS A 29 3.04 -2.71 -3.71
CA CYS A 29 2.86 -1.29 -4.01
C CYS A 29 2.56 -1.07 -5.50
N ASP A 30 3.29 -1.71 -6.40
CA ASP A 30 3.08 -1.57 -7.85
C ASP A 30 1.68 -2.04 -8.27
N SER A 31 1.26 -3.21 -7.78
CA SER A 31 -0.06 -3.78 -8.09
C SER A 31 -1.20 -2.95 -7.50
N LEU A 32 -1.03 -2.44 -6.27
CA LEU A 32 -2.01 -1.56 -5.65
C LEU A 32 -2.12 -0.22 -6.37
N ALA A 33 -0.99 0.36 -6.81
CA ALA A 33 -1.00 1.60 -7.57
C ALA A 33 -1.79 1.46 -8.88
N VAL A 34 -1.58 0.36 -9.61
CA VAL A 34 -2.34 0.05 -10.82
C VAL A 34 -3.82 -0.12 -10.51
N LYS A 35 -4.16 -0.91 -9.48
CA LYS A 35 -5.56 -1.20 -9.10
C LYS A 35 -6.33 0.06 -8.66
N LEU A 36 -5.65 1.00 -8.02
CA LEU A 36 -6.24 2.22 -7.47
C LEU A 36 -6.10 3.44 -8.40
N GLY A 37 -5.46 3.27 -9.57
CA GLY A 37 -5.25 4.35 -10.53
C GLY A 37 -4.31 5.46 -10.02
N ILE A 38 -3.33 5.10 -9.18
CA ILE A 38 -2.35 6.06 -8.64
C ILE A 38 -1.37 6.47 -9.75
N SER A 39 -1.33 7.77 -10.03
CA SER A 39 -0.45 8.39 -11.02
C SER A 39 1.02 8.36 -10.60
N GLU A 40 1.93 8.48 -11.55
CA GLU A 40 3.37 8.58 -11.25
C GLU A 40 3.72 9.74 -10.32
N SER A 41 3.06 10.88 -10.46
CA SER A 41 3.28 12.04 -9.59
C SER A 41 2.89 11.74 -8.14
N GLU A 42 1.75 11.06 -7.93
CA GLU A 42 1.31 10.64 -6.61
C GLU A 42 2.23 9.57 -6.03
N ARG A 43 2.78 8.67 -6.86
CA ARG A 43 3.78 7.67 -6.41
C ARG A 43 5.11 8.30 -5.99
N LYS A 44 5.47 9.45 -6.57
CA LYS A 44 6.71 10.18 -6.26
C LYS A 44 6.53 11.22 -5.14
N GLU A 45 5.31 11.43 -4.67
CA GLU A 45 5.02 12.38 -3.58
C GLU A 45 5.67 11.89 -2.28
N MET A 46 6.50 12.75 -1.68
CA MET A 46 7.28 12.42 -0.49
C MET A 46 6.57 12.87 0.78
N LEU A 47 6.77 12.15 1.88
CA LEU A 47 6.45 12.67 3.20
C LEU A 47 7.27 13.95 3.49
N PRO A 48 6.81 14.82 4.41
CA PRO A 48 7.56 16.00 4.82
C PRO A 48 8.99 15.71 5.32
N SER A 49 9.23 14.49 5.82
CA SER A 49 10.55 14.03 6.25
C SER A 49 11.50 13.71 5.09
N GLY A 50 11.00 13.58 3.86
CA GLY A 50 11.80 13.22 2.68
C GLY A 50 12.32 11.77 2.65
N ALA A 51 11.97 10.94 3.63
CA ALA A 51 12.52 9.59 3.76
C ALA A 51 11.79 8.52 2.92
N GLN A 52 10.48 8.69 2.74
CA GLN A 52 9.63 7.73 2.04
C GLN A 52 8.56 8.45 1.22
N THR A 53 8.08 7.80 0.18
CA THR A 53 6.89 8.25 -0.54
C THR A 53 5.66 8.08 0.35
N ILE A 54 4.67 8.94 0.17
CA ILE A 54 3.42 8.88 0.92
C ILE A 54 2.71 7.56 0.68
N PHE A 55 2.67 7.11 -0.58
CA PHE A 55 1.97 5.88 -0.95
C PHE A 55 2.61 4.62 -0.36
N ASP A 56 3.95 4.50 -0.43
CA ASP A 56 4.63 3.32 0.15
C ASP A 56 4.50 3.32 1.67
N ASN A 57 4.62 4.48 2.32
CA ASN A 57 4.44 4.59 3.76
C ASN A 57 3.03 4.13 4.20
N ARG A 58 1.99 4.60 3.51
CA ARG A 58 0.61 4.24 3.82
C ARG A 58 0.32 2.76 3.52
N THR A 59 0.90 2.21 2.46
CA THR A 59 0.82 0.78 2.16
C THR A 59 1.50 -0.07 3.25
N ALA A 60 2.65 0.38 3.76
CA ALA A 60 3.34 -0.28 4.87
C ALA A 60 2.51 -0.29 6.17
N TRP A 61 1.82 0.82 6.46
CA TRP A 61 0.90 0.89 7.59
C TRP A 61 -0.31 -0.01 7.43
N ALA A 62 -0.94 -0.03 6.24
CA ALA A 62 -2.03 -0.96 5.95
C ALA A 62 -1.60 -2.40 6.21
N LYS A 63 -0.44 -2.82 5.67
CA LYS A 63 0.14 -4.15 5.92
C LYS A 63 0.36 -4.43 7.40
N THR A 64 0.96 -3.47 8.13
CA THR A 64 1.27 -3.61 9.55
C THR A 64 0.00 -3.85 10.37
N TYR A 65 -1.08 -3.10 10.10
CA TYR A 65 -2.35 -3.29 10.80
C TYR A 65 -3.05 -4.58 10.41
N MET A 66 -3.01 -4.99 9.15
CA MET A 66 -3.56 -6.29 8.72
C MET A 66 -2.82 -7.46 9.38
N LYS A 67 -1.49 -7.36 9.53
CA LYS A 67 -0.70 -8.32 10.30
C LYS A 67 -1.07 -8.33 11.78
N LYS A 68 -1.21 -7.16 12.40
CA LYS A 68 -1.67 -7.06 13.80
C LYS A 68 -3.09 -7.61 14.02
N ALA A 69 -3.93 -7.57 12.99
CA ALA A 69 -5.27 -8.14 13.00
C ALA A 69 -5.29 -9.67 12.77
N GLY A 70 -4.14 -10.31 12.54
CA GLY A 70 -4.05 -11.75 12.26
C GLY A 70 -4.55 -12.14 10.86
N LEU A 71 -4.59 -11.19 9.93
CA LEU A 71 -5.01 -11.44 8.55
C LEU A 71 -3.83 -11.67 7.61
N LEU A 72 -2.61 -11.35 8.04
CA LEU A 72 -1.35 -11.50 7.31
C LEU A 72 -0.25 -11.97 8.28
N ASP A 73 0.77 -12.65 7.75
CA ASP A 73 1.95 -13.13 8.50
C ASP A 73 3.25 -12.39 8.15
#